data_AF-A0AAJ5F5W4-F1
#
_entry.id   AF-A0AAJ5F5W4-F1
#
_cell.length_a   1.000
_cell.length_b   1.000
_cell.length_c   1.000
_cell.angle_alpha   90.00
_cell.angle_beta   90.00
_cell.angle_gamma   90.00
#
_symmetry.space_group_name_H-M   'P 1'
#
loop_
_entity.id
_entity.type
_entity.pdbx_description
1 polymer ?
#
loop_
_entity_poly.entity_id
_entity_poly.type
_entity_poly.pdbx_seq_one_letter_code
_entity_poly.pdbx_strand_id
1 'polypeptide(L)'
;MYFTFIEQVRARLAESDVPIPAAQAYLQVLTNLNALSVLMAPDSDDDLNSSELAHLTRLFAQHQRRRVQMEEEHPLLAVLSRPAGWQGN
;
A
#
# COMPACT_ATOMS: atom_id res chain seq x y z
N MET A 1 3.00 -11.89 -2.55
CA MET A 1 2.70 -11.23 -1.27
C MET A 1 3.12 -9.77 -1.37
N TYR A 2 2.21 -8.82 -1.10
CA TYR A 2 2.51 -7.39 -1.14
C TYR A 2 2.92 -6.93 0.26
N PHE A 3 4.04 -6.22 0.37
CA PHE A 3 4.49 -5.67 1.64
C PHE A 3 5.20 -4.33 1.42
N THR A 4 4.82 -3.32 2.19
CA THR A 4 5.48 -2.01 2.26
C THR A 4 5.95 -1.75 3.68
N PHE A 5 7.21 -1.36 3.86
CA PHE A 5 7.75 -1.10 5.20
C PHE A 5 7.31 0.29 5.71
N ILE A 6 6.16 0.34 6.39
CA ILE A 6 5.44 1.58 6.74
C ILE A 6 6.31 2.56 7.54
N GLU A 7 7.06 2.08 8.54
CA GLU A 7 7.87 2.97 9.39
C GLU A 7 9.01 3.63 8.61
N GLN A 8 9.59 2.93 7.63
CA GLN A 8 10.58 3.54 6.74
C GLN A 8 9.95 4.62 5.85
N VAL A 9 8.77 4.36 5.29
CA VAL A 9 8.05 5.35 4.48
C VAL A 9 7.66 6.55 5.33
N ARG A 10 7.21 6.33 6.57
CA ARG A 10 6.88 7.39 7.53
C ARG A 10 8.10 8.27 7.85
N ALA A 11 9.24 7.67 8.15
CA ALA A 11 10.47 8.41 8.43
C ALA A 11 10.87 9.31 7.25
N ARG A 12 10.80 8.78 6.02
CA ARG A 12 11.10 9.54 4.82
C ARG A 12 10.10 10.64 4.52
N LEU A 13 8.82 10.41 4.79
CA LEU A 13 7.78 11.44 4.64
C LEU A 13 7.97 12.60 5.62
N ALA A 14 8.43 12.31 6.83
CA ALA A 14 8.71 13.33 7.85
C ALA A 14 9.84 14.29 7.44
N GLU A 15 10.74 13.85 6.56
CA GLU A 15 11.85 14.64 6.02
C GLU A 15 11.53 15.22 4.62
N SER A 16 10.28 15.11 4.16
CA SER A 16 9.87 15.53 2.81
C SER A 16 8.96 16.75 2.82
N ASP A 17 8.82 17.39 1.67
CA ASP A 17 7.89 18.51 1.46
C ASP A 17 6.44 18.07 1.19
N VAL A 18 6.11 16.78 1.33
CA VAL A 18 4.75 16.27 1.13
C VAL A 18 3.83 16.83 2.24
N PRO A 19 2.66 17.41 1.89
CA PRO A 19 1.73 17.91 2.89
C PRO A 19 1.32 16.82 3.89
N ILE A 20 1.32 17.16 5.19
CA ILE A 20 0.99 16.23 6.27
C ILE A 20 -0.33 15.47 6.04
N PRO A 21 -1.44 16.11 5.60
CA PRO A 21 -2.68 15.38 5.33
C PRO A 21 -2.54 14.32 4.22
N ALA A 22 -1.78 14.63 3.17
CA ALA A 22 -1.52 13.71 2.07
C ALA A 22 -0.62 12.54 2.54
N ALA A 23 0.43 12.85 3.31
CA ALA A 23 1.32 11.83 3.90
C ALA A 23 0.57 10.86 4.82
N GLN A 24 -0.31 11.37 5.69
CA GLN A 24 -1.13 10.55 6.59
C GLN A 24 -2.11 9.65 5.82
N ALA A 25 -2.83 10.22 4.84
CA ALA A 25 -3.74 9.46 3.99
C ALA A 25 -2.99 8.37 3.22
N TYR A 26 -1.77 8.65 2.76
CA TYR A 26 -0.95 7.70 2.02
C TYR A 26 -0.49 6.54 2.91
N LEU A 27 0.01 6.85 4.11
CA LEU A 27 0.40 5.84 5.10
C LEU A 27 -0.79 4.94 5.48
N GLN A 28 -2.01 5.48 5.58
CA GLN A 28 -3.21 4.69 5.82
C GLN A 28 -3.48 3.72 4.67
N VAL A 29 -3.38 4.18 3.42
CA VAL A 29 -3.57 3.32 2.24
C VAL A 29 -2.55 2.19 2.21
N LEU A 30 -1.27 2.49 2.45
CA LEU A 30 -0.21 1.48 2.48
C LEU A 30 -0.42 0.46 3.61
N THR A 31 -0.85 0.92 4.79
CA THR A 31 -1.17 0.06 5.94
C THR A 31 -2.35 -0.87 5.61
N ASN A 32 -3.40 -0.35 4.98
CA ASN A 32 -4.55 -1.15 4.56
C ASN A 32 -4.14 -2.20 3.51
N LEU A 33 -3.28 -1.85 2.56
CA LEU A 33 -2.77 -2.80 1.56
C LEU A 33 -1.97 -3.93 2.21
N ASN A 34 -1.11 -3.62 3.20
CA ASN A 34 -0.41 -4.65 3.96
C ASN A 34 -1.39 -5.58 4.69
N ALA A 35 -2.36 -5.02 5.42
CA ALA A 35 -3.35 -5.79 6.17
C ALA A 35 -4.17 -6.70 5.25
N LEU A 36 -4.65 -6.17 4.12
CA LEU A 36 -5.39 -6.94 3.12
C LEU A 36 -4.52 -8.04 2.50
N SER A 37 -3.23 -7.80 2.24
CA SER A 37 -2.34 -8.85 1.73
C SER A 37 -2.13 -10.00 2.72
N VAL A 38 -2.27 -9.75 4.01
CA VAL A 38 -2.25 -10.80 5.04
C VAL A 38 -3.58 -11.54 5.07
N LEU A 39 -4.70 -10.81 5.08
CA LEU A 39 -6.05 -11.41 5.12
C LEU A 39 -6.42 -12.21 3.87
N MET A 40 -5.79 -11.90 2.72
CA MET A 40 -5.97 -12.65 1.48
C MET A 40 -5.08 -13.89 1.39
N ALA A 41 -4.21 -14.16 2.37
CA ALA A 41 -3.45 -15.40 2.39
C ALA A 41 -4.43 -16.54 2.73
N PRO A 42 -4.63 -17.52 1.84
CA PRO A 42 -5.54 -18.63 2.10
C PRO A 42 -4.96 -19.53 3.21
N ASP A 43 -5.77 -19.88 4.20
CA ASP A 43 -5.41 -20.86 5.24
C ASP A 43 -5.72 -22.30 4.78
N SER A 44 -6.60 -22.46 3.79
CA SER A 44 -6.97 -23.74 3.18
C SER A 44 -7.35 -23.61 1.70
N ASP A 45 -7.38 -24.74 0.97
CA ASP A 45 -7.77 -24.77 -0.44
C ASP A 45 -9.25 -24.38 -0.67
N ASP A 46 -10.11 -24.58 0.34
CA ASP A 46 -11.53 -24.19 0.29
C ASP A 46 -11.71 -22.65 0.28
N ASP A 47 -10.75 -21.91 0.83
CA ASP A 47 -10.78 -20.44 0.88
C ASP A 47 -10.51 -19.79 -0.48
N LEU A 48 -9.87 -20.51 -1.41
CA LEU A 48 -9.44 -20.02 -2.72
C LEU A 48 -10.60 -19.55 -3.60
N ASN A 49 -11.80 -20.10 -3.39
CA ASN A 49 -13.01 -19.75 -4.15
C ASN A 49 -14.08 -19.09 -3.29
N SER A 50 -13.73 -18.65 -2.08
CA SER A 50 -14.68 -18.03 -1.15
C SER A 50 -15.13 -16.65 -1.64
N SER A 51 -16.38 -16.30 -1.35
CA SER A 51 -16.92 -14.97 -1.65
C SER A 51 -16.21 -13.85 -0.88
N GLU A 52 -15.64 -14.19 0.28
CA GLU A 52 -14.86 -13.31 1.15
C GLU A 52 -13.51 -12.96 0.51
N LEU A 53 -12.77 -13.95 0.00
CA LEU A 53 -11.53 -13.71 -0.72
C LEU A 53 -11.76 -12.85 -1.97
N ALA A 54 -12.86 -13.08 -2.70
CA ALA A 54 -13.25 -12.24 -3.82
C ALA A 54 -13.61 -10.80 -3.41
N HIS A 55 -14.16 -10.60 -2.21
CA HIS A 55 -14.40 -9.27 -1.65
C HIS A 55 -13.10 -8.57 -1.25
N LEU A 56 -12.22 -9.25 -0.51
CA LEU A 56 -10.92 -8.74 -0.10
C LEU A 56 -10.05 -8.35 -1.31
N THR A 57 -10.05 -9.18 -2.36
CA THR A 57 -9.36 -8.90 -3.62
C THR A 57 -9.85 -7.61 -4.28
N ARG A 58 -11.17 -7.35 -4.27
CA ARG A 58 -11.75 -6.10 -4.80
C ARG A 58 -11.33 -4.90 -3.97
N LEU A 59 -11.36 -5.01 -2.63
CA LEU A 59 -10.91 -3.95 -1.74
C LEU A 59 -9.42 -3.64 -1.93
N PHE A 60 -8.60 -4.68 -2.08
CA PHE A 60 -7.17 -4.54 -2.35
C PHE A 60 -6.93 -3.79 -3.67
N ALA A 61 -7.63 -4.17 -4.75
CA ALA A 61 -7.56 -3.47 -6.03
C ALA A 61 -8.01 -2.00 -5.92
N GLN A 62 -9.05 -1.70 -5.13
CA GLN A 62 -9.49 -0.33 -4.89
C GLN A 62 -8.43 0.50 -4.16
N HIS A 63 -7.79 -0.07 -3.13
CA HIS A 63 -6.70 0.61 -2.42
C HIS A 63 -5.46 0.80 -3.29
N GLN A 64 -5.15 -0.14 -4.20
CA GLN A 64 -4.08 0.05 -5.18
C GLN A 64 -4.36 1.21 -6.14
N ARG A 65 -5.59 1.32 -6.66
CA ARG A 65 -5.98 2.47 -7.51
C ARG A 65 -5.86 3.79 -6.75
N ARG A 66 -6.33 3.82 -5.50
CA ARG A 66 -6.19 5.01 -4.64
C ARG A 66 -4.73 5.37 -4.41
N ARG A 67 -3.85 4.38 -4.19
CA ARG A 67 -2.40 4.60 -4.09
C ARG A 67 -1.86 5.28 -5.35
N VAL A 68 -2.16 4.74 -6.53
CA VAL A 68 -1.70 5.29 -7.82
C VAL A 68 -2.19 6.72 -8.02
N GLN A 69 -3.46 7.01 -7.75
CA GLN A 69 -4.00 8.37 -7.84
C GLN A 69 -3.23 9.35 -6.94
N MET A 70 -2.94 8.96 -5.70
CA MET A 70 -2.14 9.79 -4.80
C MET A 70 -0.70 9.99 -5.29
N GLU A 71 -0.10 8.96 -5.90
CA GLU A 71 1.23 9.05 -6.51
C GLU A 71 1.24 9.92 -7.77
N GLU A 72 0.15 9.99 -8.53
CA GLU A 72 -0.02 10.91 -9.66
C GLU A 72 -0.13 12.37 -9.19
N GLU A 73 -0.92 12.62 -8.13
CA GLU A 73 -1.06 13.95 -7.52
C GLU A 73 0.22 14.41 -6.81
N HIS A 74 0.94 13.46 -6.20
CA HIS A 74 2.17 13.70 -5.44
C HIS A 74 3.25 12.67 -5.81
N PRO A 75 4.00 12.87 -6.91
CA PRO A 75 5.02 11.93 -7.40
C PRO A 75 6.10 11.52 -6.38
N LEU A 76 6.39 12.40 -5.42
CA LEU A 76 7.32 12.12 -4.32
C LEU A 76 6.87 10.91 -3.48
N LEU A 77 5.56 10.66 -3.34
CA LEU A 77 5.04 9.50 -2.59
C LEU A 77 5.52 8.16 -3.17
N ALA A 78 5.55 8.06 -4.51
CA ALA A 78 6.02 6.86 -5.18
C ALA A 78 7.51 6.60 -4.87
N VAL A 79 8.33 7.65 -4.93
CA VAL A 79 9.78 7.57 -4.65
C VAL A 79 10.04 7.18 -3.20
N LEU A 80 9.40 7.88 -2.25
CA LEU A 80 9.63 7.68 -0.82
C LEU A 80 9.17 6.29 -0.34
N SER A 81 8.19 5.69 -1.03
CA SER A 81 7.66 4.37 -0.71
C SER A 81 8.49 3.19 -1.23
N ARG A 82 9.49 3.42 -2.11
CA ARG A 82 10.35 2.36 -2.66
C ARG A 82 11.20 1.71 -1.56
N PRO A 83 11.45 0.39 -1.58
CA PRO A 83 12.40 -0.26 -0.68
C PRO A 83 13.79 0.41 -0.69
N ALA A 84 14.48 0.43 0.44
CA ALA A 84 15.88 0.88 0.47
C ALA A 84 16.75 0.04 -0.50
N GLY A 85 17.61 0.71 -1.27
CA GLY A 85 18.46 0.05 -2.26
C GLY A 85 17.77 -0.29 -3.59
N TRP A 86 16.51 0.11 -3.80
CA TRP A 86 15.84 -0.06 -5.08
C TRP A 86 16.51 0.79 -6.18
N GLN A 87 17.12 0.15 -7.17
CA GLN A 87 17.80 0.79 -8.32
C GLN A 87 16.97 0.76 -9.62
N GLY A 88 15.71 0.30 -9.60
CA GLY A 88 14.86 0.30 -10.79
C GLY A 88 14.43 1.71 -11.17
N ASN A 89 14.62 2.06 -12.46
CA ASN A 89 14.15 3.30 -13.09
C ASN A 89 12.63 3.46 -12.90
#